data_AF-A0A559UQ61-F1
#
_entry.id   AF-A0A559UQ61-F1
#
_cell.length_a   1.000
_cell.length_b   1.000
_cell.length_c   1.000
_cell.angle_alpha   90.00
_cell.angle_beta   90.00
_cell.angle_gamma   90.00
#
_symmetry.space_group_name_H-M   'P 1'
#
loop_
_entity.id
_entity.type
_entity.pdbx_description
1 polymer ?
#
loop_
_entity_poly.entity_id
_entity_poly.type
_entity_poly.pdbx_seq_one_letter_code
_entity_poly.pdbx_strand_id
1 'polypeptide(L)'
;MRPRHLPQALDLARVGMYGHSAGGTAAARAAYEDRRIRAVVNLEGYLDHPSDRPGGPAQLYPVARYGMDRPMLLLGTAGFRDADIDRSWPAMLDHPGRRIRRRQIDDAMHWVFSDFAAMVPRLQADGPMTGEGRDQMVGALDPARSVPLVRDHVLTFFERALSGT
;
A
#
# COMPACT_ATOMS: atom_id res chain seq x y z
N MET A 1 20.63 18.93 -14.41
CA MET A 1 20.04 19.15 -15.76
C MET A 1 18.80 18.26 -15.86
N ARG A 2 17.58 18.80 -16.01
CA ARG A 2 16.39 17.95 -16.22
C ARG A 2 16.40 17.46 -17.68
N PRO A 3 16.10 16.19 -17.98
CA PRO A 3 16.01 15.70 -19.35
C PRO A 3 15.04 16.56 -20.16
N ARG A 4 15.44 17.03 -21.34
CA ARG A 4 14.71 18.03 -22.15
C ARG A 4 13.31 17.57 -22.63
N HIS A 5 12.96 16.30 -22.43
CA HIS A 5 11.73 15.67 -22.93
C HIS A 5 10.81 15.08 -21.85
N LEU A 6 11.16 15.21 -20.56
CA LEU A 6 10.35 14.62 -19.49
C LEU A 6 8.89 15.10 -19.46
N PRO A 7 8.58 16.38 -19.73
CA PRO A 7 7.18 16.84 -19.78
C PRO A 7 6.37 16.29 -20.96
N GLN A 8 7.03 15.89 -22.05
CA GLN A 8 6.38 15.36 -23.26
C GLN A 8 6.14 13.85 -23.18
N ALA A 9 6.85 13.16 -22.28
CA ALA A 9 6.75 11.72 -22.07
C ALA A 9 5.74 11.33 -20.98
N LEU A 10 5.22 12.30 -20.22
CA LEU A 10 4.32 12.06 -19.09
C LEU A 10 2.91 12.52 -19.41
N ASP A 11 1.96 11.61 -19.24
CA ASP A 11 0.54 11.96 -19.24
C ASP A 11 0.11 12.37 -17.82
N LEU A 12 0.13 13.68 -17.56
CA LEU A 12 -0.23 14.23 -16.26
C LEU A 12 -1.73 14.13 -15.95
N ALA A 13 -2.57 13.67 -16.89
CA ALA A 13 -3.95 13.34 -16.61
C ALA A 13 -4.09 11.99 -15.89
N ARG A 14 -3.09 11.11 -16.01
CA ARG A 14 -3.08 9.74 -15.49
C ARG A 14 -1.99 9.52 -14.43
N VAL A 15 -2.14 10.20 -13.29
CA VAL A 15 -1.18 10.09 -12.18
C VAL A 15 -1.75 9.19 -11.08
N GLY A 16 -1.05 8.09 -10.79
CA GLY A 16 -1.29 7.23 -9.63
C GLY A 16 -0.15 7.32 -8.62
N MET A 17 -0.42 7.06 -7.35
CA MET A 17 0.60 6.99 -6.31
C MET A 17 0.43 5.71 -5.49
N TYR A 18 1.53 5.04 -5.17
CA TYR A 18 1.52 3.89 -4.26
C TYR A 18 2.67 3.95 -3.29
N GLY A 19 2.54 3.26 -2.17
CA GLY A 19 3.63 3.15 -1.21
C GLY A 19 3.38 2.07 -0.17
N HIS A 20 4.48 1.66 0.46
CA HIS A 20 4.53 0.64 1.50
C HIS A 20 4.68 1.24 2.89
N SER A 21 3.95 0.70 3.87
CA SER A 21 3.99 1.11 5.27
C SER A 21 3.73 2.62 5.38
N ALA A 22 4.62 3.40 6.01
CA ALA A 22 4.54 4.86 6.04
C ALA A 22 4.38 5.51 4.64
N GLY A 23 4.92 4.90 3.58
CA GLY A 23 4.73 5.34 2.20
C GLY A 23 3.28 5.16 1.70
N GLY A 24 2.58 4.13 2.18
CA GLY A 24 1.16 3.92 1.88
C GLY A 24 0.27 4.96 2.55
N THR A 25 0.58 5.30 3.81
CA THR A 25 -0.01 6.44 4.52
C THR A 25 0.23 7.75 3.77
N ALA A 26 1.47 8.00 3.34
CA ALA A 26 1.84 9.19 2.58
C ALA A 26 1.09 9.26 1.24
N ALA A 27 0.96 8.14 0.51
CA ALA A 27 0.23 8.07 -0.75
C ALA A 27 -1.26 8.41 -0.58
N ALA A 28 -1.91 7.86 0.45
CA ALA A 28 -3.30 8.17 0.76
C ALA A 28 -3.50 9.65 1.16
N ARG A 29 -2.62 10.20 2.00
CA ARG A 29 -2.67 11.61 2.43
C ARG A 29 -2.40 12.57 1.28
N ALA A 30 -1.35 12.32 0.50
CA ALA A 30 -1.01 13.13 -0.67
C ALA A 30 -2.17 13.14 -1.66
N ALA A 31 -2.77 11.97 -1.92
CA ALA A 31 -3.91 11.91 -2.81
C ALA A 31 -5.10 12.68 -2.26
N TYR A 32 -5.37 12.65 -0.95
CA TYR A 32 -6.42 13.43 -0.30
C TYR A 32 -6.23 14.95 -0.50
N GLU A 33 -4.99 15.43 -0.38
CA GLU A 33 -4.63 16.85 -0.45
C GLU A 33 -4.44 17.35 -1.90
N ASP A 34 -4.05 16.49 -2.84
CA ASP A 34 -3.73 16.86 -4.22
C ASP A 34 -4.59 16.12 -5.26
N ARG A 35 -5.49 16.86 -5.91
CA ARG A 35 -6.40 16.34 -6.94
C ARG A 35 -5.70 15.84 -8.21
N ARG A 36 -4.41 16.12 -8.39
CA ARG A 36 -3.62 15.58 -9.51
C ARG A 36 -3.39 14.09 -9.36
N ILE A 37 -3.34 13.56 -8.13
CA ILE A 37 -3.26 12.12 -7.88
C ILE A 37 -4.65 11.52 -8.03
N ARG A 38 -4.86 10.76 -9.10
CA ARG A 38 -6.17 10.23 -9.52
C ARG A 38 -6.50 8.86 -8.94
N ALA A 39 -5.50 8.08 -8.51
CA ALA A 39 -5.67 6.75 -7.94
C ALA A 39 -4.56 6.42 -6.93
N VAL A 40 -4.85 5.58 -5.94
CA VAL A 40 -3.90 5.23 -4.87
C VAL A 40 -3.83 3.73 -4.60
N VAL A 41 -2.63 3.21 -4.37
CA VAL A 41 -2.46 1.90 -3.71
C VAL A 41 -1.74 2.09 -2.38
N ASN A 42 -2.42 1.75 -1.30
CA ASN A 42 -1.85 1.73 0.05
C ASN A 42 -1.47 0.29 0.41
N LEU A 43 -0.17 0.02 0.49
CA LEU A 43 0.39 -1.27 0.90
C LEU A 43 0.70 -1.22 2.41
N GLU A 44 -0.28 -1.61 3.23
CA GLU A 44 -0.15 -1.68 4.71
C GLU A 44 0.23 -0.38 5.44
N GLY A 45 -0.09 0.78 4.87
CA GLY A 45 -0.03 2.05 5.57
C GLY A 45 -1.22 2.25 6.49
N TYR A 46 -0.94 2.61 7.74
CA TYR A 46 -1.94 3.05 8.70
C TYR A 46 -2.61 4.35 8.23
N LEU A 47 -3.93 4.46 8.46
CA LEU A 47 -4.69 5.68 8.14
C LEU A 47 -5.16 6.42 9.40
N ASP A 48 -4.40 6.26 10.47
CA ASP A 48 -4.54 6.93 11.74
C ASP A 48 -3.19 7.26 12.35
N HIS A 49 -3.21 7.95 13.49
CA HIS A 49 -2.04 8.32 14.26
C HIS A 49 -2.33 8.30 15.76
N PRO A 50 -1.29 8.18 16.60
CA PRO A 50 -1.42 8.34 18.04
C PRO A 50 -2.08 9.67 18.40
N SER A 51 -2.78 9.69 19.52
CA SER A 51 -3.38 10.93 20.04
C SER A 51 -2.32 11.96 20.39
N ASP A 52 -2.62 13.25 20.17
CA ASP A 52 -1.76 14.36 20.62
C ASP A 52 -1.71 14.46 22.15
N ARG A 53 -2.67 13.81 22.84
CA ARG A 53 -2.70 13.72 24.31
C ARG A 53 -2.17 12.35 24.74
N PRO A 54 -1.20 12.27 25.66
CA PRO A 54 -0.75 10.99 26.22
C PRO A 54 -1.93 10.17 26.76
N GLY A 55 -2.04 8.91 26.33
CA GLY A 55 -3.13 8.01 26.72
C GLY A 55 -4.49 8.27 26.04
N GLY A 56 -4.58 9.25 25.14
CA GLY A 56 -5.79 9.50 24.36
C GLY A 56 -6.01 8.45 23.27
N PRO A 57 -7.24 8.33 22.73
CA PRO A 57 -7.51 7.41 21.63
C PRO A 57 -6.79 7.86 20.36
N ALA A 58 -6.36 6.89 19.55
CA ALA A 58 -5.81 7.16 18.22
C ALA A 58 -6.82 7.93 17.36
N GLN A 59 -6.31 8.78 16.48
CA GLN A 59 -7.10 9.67 15.62
C GLN A 59 -6.92 9.28 14.16
N LEU A 60 -8.03 9.20 13.42
CA LEU A 60 -7.98 8.97 11.97
C LEU A 60 -7.37 10.17 11.25
N TYR A 61 -6.55 9.92 10.24
CA TYR A 61 -6.16 10.97 9.29
C TYR A 61 -7.38 11.50 8.52
N PRO A 62 -7.35 12.74 8.01
CA PRO A 62 -8.46 13.32 7.25
C PRO A 62 -8.99 12.43 6.12
N VAL A 63 -8.10 11.73 5.40
CA VAL A 63 -8.48 10.80 4.34
C VAL A 63 -9.40 9.68 4.84
N ALA A 64 -9.12 9.08 6.01
CA ALA A 64 -9.97 8.05 6.61
C ALA A 64 -11.19 8.62 7.31
N ARG A 65 -11.07 9.81 7.91
CA ARG A 65 -12.16 10.47 8.63
C ARG A 65 -13.25 10.98 7.69
N TYR A 66 -12.89 11.57 6.56
CA TYR A 66 -13.81 12.25 5.64
C TYR A 66 -13.98 11.53 4.30
N GLY A 67 -13.19 10.49 4.05
CA GLY A 67 -13.25 9.71 2.82
C GLY A 67 -12.61 10.42 1.63
N MET A 68 -12.68 9.75 0.48
CA MET A 68 -12.13 10.22 -0.78
C MET A 68 -12.95 9.69 -1.97
N ASP A 69 -13.15 10.53 -3.00
CA ASP A 69 -13.86 10.22 -4.24
C ASP A 69 -12.99 9.53 -5.32
N ARG A 70 -11.69 9.37 -5.05
CA ARG A 70 -10.70 8.75 -5.95
C ARG A 70 -10.60 7.25 -5.64
N PRO A 71 -10.35 6.38 -6.65
CA PRO A 71 -10.06 4.98 -6.42
C PRO A 71 -8.90 4.78 -5.44
N MET A 72 -9.06 3.83 -4.51
CA MET A 72 -7.96 3.34 -3.68
C MET A 72 -8.01 1.82 -3.54
N LEU A 73 -6.85 1.18 -3.64
CA LEU A 73 -6.63 -0.20 -3.21
C LEU A 73 -5.91 -0.18 -1.86
N LEU A 74 -6.53 -0.79 -0.85
CA LEU A 74 -5.90 -1.17 0.41
C LEU A 74 -5.43 -2.64 0.24
N LEU A 75 -4.13 -2.87 0.08
CA LEU A 75 -3.57 -4.19 -0.09
C LEU A 75 -2.73 -4.55 1.14
N GLY A 76 -3.15 -5.58 1.86
CA GLY A 76 -2.44 -6.07 3.03
C GLY A 76 -2.04 -7.52 2.90
N THR A 77 -1.38 -8.03 3.93
CA THR A 77 -1.00 -9.42 4.12
C THR A 77 -1.73 -9.99 5.33
N ALA A 78 -1.86 -11.32 5.37
CA ALA A 78 -2.35 -11.99 6.57
C ALA A 78 -1.40 -11.80 7.78
N GLY A 79 -0.11 -11.61 7.51
CA GLY A 79 0.95 -11.50 8.51
C GLY A 79 1.12 -10.13 9.18
N PHE A 80 0.45 -9.09 8.68
CA PHE A 80 0.56 -7.73 9.22
C PHE A 80 -0.83 -7.08 9.37
N ARG A 81 -1.63 -7.68 10.25
CA ARG A 81 -2.96 -7.19 10.61
C ARG A 81 -3.02 -6.92 12.11
N ASP A 82 -2.88 -5.65 12.47
CA ASP A 82 -2.94 -5.17 13.84
C ASP A 82 -4.18 -4.31 14.12
N ALA A 83 -4.28 -3.81 15.35
CA ALA A 83 -5.39 -2.98 15.80
C ALA A 83 -5.48 -1.62 15.08
N ASP A 84 -4.40 -1.14 14.49
CA ASP A 84 -4.34 0.16 13.81
C ASP A 84 -4.84 0.03 12.37
N ILE A 85 -4.48 -1.05 11.66
CA ILE A 85 -5.09 -1.42 10.38
C ILE A 85 -6.59 -1.70 10.57
N ASP A 86 -6.96 -2.50 11.56
CA ASP A 86 -8.36 -2.88 11.81
C ASP A 86 -9.23 -1.73 12.33
N ARG A 87 -8.62 -0.63 12.76
CA ARG A 87 -9.33 0.62 13.07
C ARG A 87 -9.43 1.53 11.85
N SER A 88 -8.32 1.77 11.17
CA SER A 88 -8.24 2.84 10.16
C SER A 88 -8.73 2.45 8.77
N TRP A 89 -8.59 1.18 8.37
CA TRP A 89 -9.05 0.72 7.06
C TRP A 89 -10.57 0.57 6.97
N PRO A 90 -11.28 0.03 7.98
CA PRO A 90 -12.75 0.02 7.96
C PRO A 90 -13.35 1.42 7.84
N ALA A 91 -12.77 2.43 8.50
CA ALA A 91 -13.23 3.81 8.37
C ALA A 91 -13.25 4.30 6.91
N MET A 92 -12.27 3.92 6.08
CA MET A 92 -12.29 4.18 4.63
C MET A 92 -13.39 3.41 3.89
N LEU A 93 -13.61 2.16 4.28
CA LEU A 93 -14.57 1.24 3.66
C LEU A 93 -16.02 1.55 4.04
N ASP A 94 -16.26 2.30 5.10
CA ASP A 94 -17.60 2.63 5.59
C ASP A 94 -18.17 3.91 4.94
N HIS A 95 -17.36 4.71 4.24
CA HIS A 95 -17.83 5.93 3.58
C HIS A 95 -18.85 5.67 2.46
N PRO A 96 -19.98 6.38 2.38
CA PRO A 96 -20.95 6.19 1.31
C PRO A 96 -20.35 6.51 -0.07
N GLY A 97 -20.71 5.74 -1.10
CA GLY A 97 -20.23 5.96 -2.47
C GLY A 97 -18.73 5.69 -2.70
N ARG A 98 -18.03 5.11 -1.71
CA ARG A 98 -16.58 4.90 -1.78
C ARG A 98 -16.12 4.10 -3.00
N ARG A 99 -14.97 4.51 -3.57
CA ARG A 99 -14.24 3.77 -4.62
C ARG A 99 -13.05 3.00 -4.06
N ILE A 100 -13.19 2.52 -2.83
CA ILE A 100 -12.14 1.81 -2.09
C ILE A 100 -12.34 0.30 -2.23
N ARG A 101 -11.25 -0.44 -2.37
CA ARG A 101 -11.22 -1.91 -2.40
C ARG A 101 -10.16 -2.39 -1.41
N ARG A 102 -10.46 -3.42 -0.63
CA ARG A 102 -9.49 -4.14 0.21
C ARG A 102 -9.15 -5.48 -0.42
N ARG A 103 -7.87 -5.86 -0.40
CA ARG A 103 -7.36 -7.19 -0.77
C ARG A 103 -6.33 -7.63 0.26
N GLN A 104 -6.13 -8.95 0.35
CA GLN A 104 -5.18 -9.58 1.25
C GLN A 104 -4.36 -10.60 0.46
N ILE A 105 -3.06 -10.68 0.76
CA ILE A 105 -2.17 -11.75 0.34
C ILE A 105 -1.95 -12.66 1.53
N ASP A 106 -2.38 -13.91 1.41
CA ASP A 106 -2.14 -14.93 2.42
C ASP A 106 -0.70 -15.46 2.33
N ASP A 107 -0.23 -16.09 3.41
CA ASP A 107 1.12 -16.63 3.55
C ASP A 107 2.25 -15.61 3.31
N ALA A 108 1.96 -14.32 3.49
CA ALA A 108 2.89 -13.22 3.34
C ALA A 108 2.99 -12.38 4.62
N MET A 109 4.12 -11.69 4.79
CA MET A 109 4.39 -10.75 5.89
C MET A 109 4.70 -9.36 5.36
N HIS A 110 4.79 -8.39 6.26
CA HIS A 110 4.94 -6.96 5.96
C HIS A 110 5.96 -6.63 4.86
N TRP A 111 7.15 -7.23 4.91
CA TRP A 111 8.22 -6.88 3.99
C TRP A 111 8.08 -7.48 2.58
N VAL A 112 7.02 -8.27 2.32
CA VAL A 112 6.72 -8.82 0.98
C VAL A 112 6.51 -7.74 -0.08
N PHE A 113 6.13 -6.53 0.33
CA PHE A 113 5.90 -5.39 -0.57
C PHE A 113 7.18 -4.66 -1.00
N SER A 114 8.34 -5.17 -0.62
CA SER A 114 9.66 -4.59 -0.92
C SER A 114 10.56 -5.60 -1.65
N ASP A 115 11.75 -5.15 -2.05
CA ASP A 115 12.75 -6.04 -2.67
C ASP A 115 13.22 -7.17 -1.73
N PHE A 116 12.93 -7.08 -0.42
CA PHE A 116 13.15 -8.19 0.50
C PHE A 116 12.40 -9.47 0.09
N ALA A 117 11.25 -9.36 -0.58
CA ALA A 117 10.53 -10.51 -1.11
C ALA A 117 11.40 -11.36 -2.07
N ALA A 118 12.32 -10.73 -2.80
CA ALA A 118 13.26 -11.42 -3.69
C ALA A 118 14.60 -11.72 -3.02
N MET A 119 15.08 -10.84 -2.13
CA MET A 119 16.40 -10.96 -1.50
C MET A 119 16.44 -12.00 -0.38
N VAL A 120 15.44 -12.01 0.51
CA VAL A 120 15.45 -12.84 1.72
C VAL A 120 15.44 -14.34 1.40
N PRO A 121 14.68 -14.84 0.41
CA PRO A 121 14.77 -16.25 0.02
C PRO A 121 16.15 -16.65 -0.52
N ARG A 122 16.91 -15.73 -1.12
CA ARG A 122 18.31 -16.00 -1.54
C ARG A 122 19.23 -16.06 -0.34
N LEU A 123 19.10 -15.12 0.61
CA LEU A 123 19.84 -15.17 1.87
C LEU A 123 19.54 -16.46 2.66
N GLN A 124 18.32 -16.99 2.54
CA GLN A 124 17.97 -18.28 3.14
C GLN A 124 18.70 -19.42 2.43
N ALA A 125 18.67 -19.44 1.10
CA ALA A 125 19.35 -20.47 0.30
C ALA A 125 20.87 -20.48 0.50
N ASP A 126 21.47 -19.31 0.72
CA ASP A 126 22.93 -19.15 0.87
C ASP A 126 23.41 -19.35 2.32
N GLY A 127 22.50 -19.46 3.29
CA GLY A 127 22.79 -19.77 4.71
C GLY A 127 22.70 -18.62 5.74
N PRO A 128 22.86 -17.33 5.42
CA PRO A 128 22.76 -16.23 6.39
C PRO A 128 21.38 -16.03 7.04
N MET A 129 20.31 -16.63 6.50
CA MET A 129 18.93 -16.48 6.98
C MET A 129 18.30 -17.84 7.29
N THR A 130 17.65 -17.97 8.44
CA THR A 130 16.89 -19.19 8.77
C THR A 130 15.55 -19.20 8.01
N GLY A 131 14.97 -20.39 7.82
CA GLY A 131 13.62 -20.49 7.24
C GLY A 131 12.59 -19.72 8.07
N GLU A 132 12.65 -19.85 9.40
CA GLU A 132 11.80 -19.09 10.32
C GLU A 132 11.98 -17.58 10.18
N GLY A 133 13.23 -17.09 10.09
CA GLY A 133 13.50 -15.67 9.89
C GLY A 133 12.97 -15.15 8.55
N ARG A 134 13.06 -15.97 7.49
CA ARG A 134 12.43 -15.65 6.19
C ARG A 134 10.91 -15.56 6.34
N ASP A 135 10.30 -16.54 6.98
CA ASP A 135 8.84 -16.61 7.11
C ASP A 135 8.31 -15.48 8.01
N GLN A 136 9.04 -15.07 9.05
CA GLN A 136 8.70 -13.91 9.87
C GLN A 136 8.85 -12.59 9.11
N MET A 137 9.80 -12.49 8.19
CA MET A 137 10.09 -11.24 7.48
C MET A 137 9.18 -11.03 6.27
N VAL A 138 9.09 -12.03 5.38
CA VAL A 138 8.37 -11.92 4.09
C VAL A 138 7.24 -12.94 3.92
N GLY A 139 7.13 -13.91 4.82
CA GLY A 139 6.12 -14.97 4.78
C GLY A 139 6.58 -16.23 4.04
N ALA A 140 5.72 -17.25 4.08
CA ALA A 140 5.96 -18.56 3.49
C ALA A 140 5.76 -18.60 1.96
N LEU A 141 5.06 -17.62 1.38
CA LEU A 141 4.77 -17.54 -0.05
C LEU A 141 6.06 -17.50 -0.90
N ASP A 142 6.14 -18.39 -1.89
CA ASP A 142 7.29 -18.48 -2.80
C ASP A 142 7.56 -17.13 -3.52
N PRO A 143 8.82 -16.66 -3.61
CA PRO A 143 9.15 -15.41 -4.30
C PRO A 143 8.72 -15.34 -5.78
N ALA A 144 8.73 -16.48 -6.48
CA ALA A 144 8.25 -16.58 -7.86
C ALA A 144 6.72 -16.40 -7.96
N ARG A 145 6.00 -16.45 -6.83
CA ARG A 145 4.57 -16.14 -6.73
C ARG A 145 4.32 -14.77 -6.10
N SER A 146 4.98 -14.44 -4.99
CA SER A 146 4.69 -13.22 -4.23
C SER A 146 5.03 -11.93 -4.99
N VAL A 147 6.20 -11.88 -5.63
CA VAL A 147 6.65 -10.71 -6.39
C VAL A 147 5.72 -10.40 -7.58
N PRO A 148 5.41 -11.36 -8.48
CA PRO A 148 4.47 -11.07 -9.56
C PRO A 148 3.05 -10.80 -9.05
N LEU A 149 2.60 -11.43 -7.96
CA LEU A 149 1.29 -11.17 -7.37
C LEU A 149 1.14 -9.72 -6.88
N VAL A 150 2.13 -9.20 -6.15
CA VAL A 150 2.14 -7.80 -5.70
C VAL A 150 2.13 -6.86 -6.91
N ARG A 151 2.98 -7.12 -7.91
CA ARG A 151 3.04 -6.32 -9.14
C ARG A 151 1.72 -6.32 -9.88
N ASP A 152 1.10 -7.48 -10.04
CA ASP A 152 -0.18 -7.64 -10.72
C ASP A 152 -1.30 -6.86 -10.01
N HIS A 153 -1.38 -6.92 -8.68
CA HIS A 153 -2.35 -6.13 -7.93
C HIS A 153 -2.21 -4.62 -8.18
N VAL A 154 -0.97 -4.11 -8.17
CA VAL A 154 -0.68 -2.69 -8.39
C VAL A 154 -0.98 -2.29 -9.83
N LEU A 155 -0.47 -3.05 -10.80
CA LEU A 155 -0.64 -2.77 -12.23
C LEU A 155 -2.11 -2.83 -12.65
N THR A 156 -2.79 -3.95 -12.36
CA THR A 156 -4.20 -4.15 -12.69
C THR A 156 -5.08 -3.08 -12.04
N PHE A 157 -4.76 -2.64 -10.82
CA PHE A 157 -5.50 -1.56 -10.19
C PHE A 157 -5.33 -0.23 -10.94
N PHE A 158 -4.10 0.17 -11.26
CA PHE A 158 -3.86 1.44 -11.95
C PHE A 158 -4.38 1.44 -13.38
N GLU A 159 -4.22 0.34 -14.12
CA GLU A 159 -4.80 0.18 -15.45
C GLU A 159 -6.30 0.43 -15.42
N ARG A 160 -7.03 -0.17 -14.47
CA ARG A 160 -8.48 0.03 -14.34
C ARG A 160 -8.84 1.43 -13.84
N ALA A 161 -8.08 1.97 -12.89
CA ALA A 161 -8.38 3.25 -12.28
C ALA A 161 -8.08 4.45 -13.19
N LEU A 162 -7.16 4.29 -14.15
CA LEU A 162 -6.64 5.36 -15.01
C LEU A 162 -6.96 5.17 -16.51
N SER A 163 -7.67 4.10 -16.92
CA SER A 163 -8.02 3.83 -18.33
C SER A 163 -9.24 4.59 -18.87
N GLY A 164 -9.87 5.44 -18.07
CA GLY A 164 -11.09 6.17 -18.46
C GLY A 164 -11.15 7.61 -17.93
N THR A 165 -9.99 8.22 -17.68
CA THR A 165 -9.86 9.63 -17.26
C THR A 165 -9.67 10.55 -18.45
#